data_AF-K5E2U7-F1
#
_entry.id   AF-K5E2U7-F1
#
_cell.length_a   1.000
_cell.length_b   1.000
_cell.length_c   1.000
_cell.angle_alpha   90.00
_cell.angle_beta   90.00
_cell.angle_gamma   90.00
#
_symmetry.space_group_name_H-M   'P 1'
#
loop_
_entity.id
_entity.type
_entity.pdbx_description
1 polymer ?
#
loop_
_entity_poly.entity_id
_entity_poly.type
_entity_poly.pdbx_seq_one_letter_code
_entity_poly.pdbx_strand_id
1 'polypeptide(L)'
;MNEFDRYTDDVWDRFFDFVSEPVSELSQEEVREELTRYGLDITSAVSRVQRALATAKAKNELAAAREKRTRIVEKLTSVVAPKIEGLRERLDEIIAGKLKGSVQAAYFRKLEKASDEDDLRRLMDDIERLDALADIDETETET
;
A
#
# COMPACT_ATOMS: atom_id res chain seq x y z
N MET A 1 19.96 30.89 -12.17
CA MET A 1 19.14 32.06 -12.48
C MET A 1 17.71 31.57 -12.52
N ASN A 2 16.92 31.89 -11.49
CA ASN A 2 15.57 31.33 -11.38
C ASN A 2 14.68 32.02 -12.42
N GLU A 3 13.80 31.24 -13.04
CA GLU A 3 12.84 31.75 -14.03
C GLU A 3 11.89 32.81 -13.41
N PHE A 4 11.80 32.81 -12.08
CA PHE A 4 11.07 33.76 -11.23
C PHE A 4 11.71 35.15 -11.10
N ASP A 5 13.02 35.28 -11.35
CA ASP A 5 13.74 36.58 -11.27
C ASP A 5 13.42 37.50 -12.48
N ARG A 6 12.64 37.00 -13.45
CA ARG A 6 12.27 37.73 -14.69
C ARG A 6 11.01 38.56 -14.56
N TYR A 7 10.23 38.35 -13.51
CA TYR A 7 8.98 39.06 -13.27
C TYR A 7 9.25 40.22 -12.30
N THR A 8 8.73 41.40 -12.62
CA THR A 8 8.86 42.60 -11.77
C THR A 8 8.02 42.43 -10.51
N ASP A 9 8.41 43.09 -9.41
CA ASP A 9 7.70 43.04 -8.13
C ASP A 9 6.20 43.39 -8.28
N ASP A 10 5.86 44.30 -9.19
CA ASP A 10 4.47 44.65 -9.53
C ASP A 10 3.61 43.46 -10.02
N VAL A 11 4.24 42.46 -10.66
CA VAL A 11 3.54 41.25 -11.15
C VAL A 11 3.27 40.29 -10.00
N TRP A 12 4.21 40.23 -9.04
CA TRP A 12 4.05 39.43 -7.83
C TRP A 12 2.99 40.03 -6.91
N ASP A 13 2.98 41.35 -6.72
CA ASP A 13 1.97 42.03 -5.91
C ASP A 13 0.55 41.77 -6.43
N ARG A 14 0.34 41.86 -7.76
CA ARG A 14 -0.97 41.55 -8.36
C ARG A 14 -1.36 40.08 -8.27
N PHE A 15 -0.40 39.17 -8.36
CA PHE A 15 -0.64 37.74 -8.15
C PHE A 15 -1.03 37.46 -6.70
N PHE A 16 -0.37 38.09 -5.74
CA PHE A 16 -0.70 37.98 -4.32
C PHE A 16 -2.07 38.59 -4.01
N ASP A 17 -2.40 39.76 -4.58
CA ASP A 17 -3.73 40.37 -4.45
C ASP A 17 -4.81 39.40 -4.96
N PHE A 18 -4.62 38.79 -6.14
CA PHE A 18 -5.54 37.82 -6.71
C PHE A 18 -5.72 36.54 -5.87
N VAL A 19 -4.64 36.02 -5.27
CA VAL A 19 -4.69 34.80 -4.46
C VAL A 19 -5.19 35.07 -3.03
N SER A 20 -5.09 36.33 -2.56
CA SER A 20 -5.47 36.74 -1.20
C SER A 20 -6.92 37.20 -1.07
N GLU A 21 -7.59 37.57 -2.16
CA GLU A 21 -9.05 37.70 -2.18
C GLU A 21 -9.70 36.31 -2.01
N PRO A 22 -10.78 36.18 -1.22
CA PRO A 22 -11.46 34.91 -1.03
C PRO A 22 -12.09 34.46 -2.36
N VAL A 23 -11.40 33.59 -3.07
CA VAL A 23 -11.81 32.96 -4.34
C VAL A 23 -12.94 31.93 -4.11
N SER A 24 -13.91 32.24 -3.24
CA SER A 24 -15.05 31.36 -2.96
C SER A 24 -16.13 31.39 -4.04
N GLU A 25 -16.02 32.29 -5.02
CA GLU A 25 -17.07 32.52 -6.03
C GLU A 25 -16.63 32.28 -7.48
N LEU A 26 -15.33 32.12 -7.76
CA LEU A 26 -14.82 31.90 -9.12
C LEU A 26 -14.52 30.42 -9.37
N SER A 27 -15.03 29.90 -10.48
CA SER A 27 -14.65 28.58 -10.98
C SER A 27 -13.18 28.55 -11.42
N GLN A 28 -12.59 27.35 -11.46
CA GLN A 28 -11.20 27.18 -11.91
C GLN A 28 -10.95 27.67 -13.35
N GLU A 29 -11.99 27.72 -14.17
CA GLU A 29 -11.92 28.22 -15.55
C GLU A 29 -11.86 29.75 -15.56
N GLU A 30 -12.71 30.42 -14.78
CA GLU A 30 -12.71 31.89 -14.63
C GLU A 30 -11.38 32.39 -14.03
N VAL A 31 -10.82 31.66 -13.06
CA VAL A 31 -9.49 31.95 -12.51
C VAL A 31 -8.39 31.88 -13.57
N ARG A 32 -8.45 30.91 -14.49
CA ARG A 32 -7.47 30.79 -15.58
C ARG A 32 -7.64 31.89 -16.61
N GLU A 33 -8.87 32.27 -16.92
CA GLU A 33 -9.17 33.36 -17.85
C GLU A 33 -8.69 34.72 -17.33
N GLU A 34 -8.91 35.01 -16.04
CA GLU A 34 -8.38 36.23 -15.40
C GLU A 34 -6.86 36.24 -15.39
N LEU A 35 -6.21 35.15 -14.97
CA LEU A 35 -4.74 35.08 -14.98
C LEU A 35 -4.16 35.24 -16.40
N THR A 36 -4.81 34.66 -17.41
CA THR A 36 -4.43 34.85 -18.81
C THR A 36 -4.63 36.30 -19.27
N ARG A 37 -5.71 36.97 -18.82
CA ARG A 37 -5.97 38.40 -19.10
C ARG A 37 -4.88 39.29 -18.50
N TYR A 38 -4.30 38.91 -17.36
CA TYR A 38 -3.14 39.59 -16.77
C TYR A 38 -1.79 39.17 -17.39
N GLY A 39 -1.78 38.33 -18.43
CA GLY A 39 -0.57 37.88 -19.10
C GLY A 39 0.21 36.79 -18.35
N LEU A 40 -0.42 36.15 -17.35
CA LEU A 40 0.16 35.08 -16.54
C LEU A 40 -0.31 33.71 -17.05
N ASP A 41 0.51 33.06 -17.89
CA ASP A 41 0.28 31.65 -18.25
C ASP A 41 0.79 30.72 -17.14
N ILE A 42 -0.14 30.29 -16.28
CA ILE A 42 0.13 29.37 -15.17
C ILE A 42 0.14 27.89 -15.59
N THR A 43 -0.14 27.56 -16.85
CA THR A 43 -0.27 26.16 -17.31
C THR A 43 1.00 25.36 -17.03
N SER A 44 2.16 25.98 -17.29
CA SER A 44 3.46 25.37 -17.04
C SER A 44 3.70 25.12 -15.54
N ALA A 45 3.37 26.08 -14.68
CA ALA A 45 3.50 25.99 -13.23
C ALA A 45 2.56 24.92 -12.65
N VAL A 46 1.29 24.90 -13.04
CA VAL A 46 0.31 23.89 -12.64
C VAL A 46 0.79 22.49 -13.05
N SER A 47 1.28 22.32 -14.28
CA SER A 47 1.80 21.02 -14.74
C SER A 47 3.02 20.54 -13.96
N ARG A 48 3.87 21.47 -13.48
CA ARG A 48 5.04 21.15 -12.64
C ARG A 48 4.58 20.70 -11.25
N VAL A 49 3.62 21.41 -10.65
CA VAL A 49 3.06 21.05 -9.33
C VAL A 49 2.34 19.71 -9.39
N GLN A 50 1.51 19.47 -10.42
CA GLN A 50 0.82 18.19 -10.59
C GLN A 50 1.81 17.02 -10.77
N ARG A 51 2.89 17.20 -11.54
CA ARG A 51 3.94 16.19 -11.68
C ARG A 51 4.68 15.94 -10.36
N ALA A 52 4.98 16.98 -9.61
CA ALA A 52 5.61 16.85 -8.29
C ALA A 52 4.70 16.09 -7.31
N LEU A 53 3.40 16.42 -7.30
CA LEU A 53 2.41 15.74 -6.48
C LEU A 53 2.26 14.26 -6.85
N ALA A 54 2.16 13.95 -8.14
CA ALA A 54 2.09 12.57 -8.62
C ALA A 54 3.34 11.77 -8.24
N THR A 55 4.52 12.39 -8.35
CA THR A 55 5.79 11.76 -7.95
C THR A 55 5.85 11.51 -6.45
N ALA A 56 5.39 12.46 -5.63
CA ALA A 56 5.33 12.32 -4.19
C ALA A 56 4.35 11.21 -3.78
N LYS A 57 3.17 11.15 -4.41
CA LYS A 57 2.19 10.08 -4.20
C LYS A 57 2.77 8.71 -4.52
N ALA A 58 3.39 8.54 -5.69
CA ALA A 58 4.03 7.28 -6.07
C ALA A 58 5.15 6.86 -5.12
N LYS A 59 5.94 7.81 -4.59
CA LYS A 59 6.97 7.52 -3.57
C LYS A 59 6.36 7.07 -2.26
N ASN A 60 5.26 7.69 -1.82
CA ASN A 60 4.56 7.29 -0.60
C ASN A 60 3.93 5.90 -0.73
N GLU A 61 3.29 5.60 -1.87
CA GLU A 61 2.75 4.27 -2.17
C GLU A 61 3.85 3.20 -2.18
N LEU A 62 5.01 3.50 -2.79
CA LEU A 62 6.15 2.59 -2.78
C LEU A 62 6.72 2.39 -1.37
N ALA A 63 6.78 3.43 -0.54
CA ALA A 63 7.23 3.34 0.84
C ALA A 63 6.28 2.46 1.67
N ALA A 64 4.97 2.68 1.56
CA ALA A 64 3.96 1.87 2.23
C ALA A 64 4.02 0.40 1.80
N ALA A 65 4.19 0.12 0.50
CA ALA A 65 4.35 -1.24 0.01
C ALA A 65 5.63 -1.93 0.55
N ARG A 66 6.72 -1.18 0.71
CA ARG A 66 7.98 -1.70 1.31
C ARG A 66 7.82 -1.99 2.79
N GLU A 67 7.13 -1.14 3.53
CA GLU A 67 6.83 -1.35 4.94
C GLU A 67 5.94 -2.60 5.12
N LYS A 68 4.88 -2.72 4.31
CA LYS A 68 4.01 -3.90 4.27
C LYS A 68 4.81 -5.18 4.01
N ARG A 69 5.69 -5.17 3.00
CA ARG A 69 6.56 -6.30 2.70
C ARG A 69 7.46 -6.66 3.89
N THR A 70 8.05 -5.66 4.55
CA THR A 70 8.95 -5.89 5.69
C THR A 70 8.20 -6.54 6.85
N ARG A 71 7.02 -6.03 7.20
CA ARG A 71 6.16 -6.59 8.25
C ARG A 71 5.72 -8.03 7.95
N ILE A 72 5.37 -8.33 6.69
CA ILE A 72 5.01 -9.69 6.27
C ILE A 72 6.22 -10.63 6.41
N VAL A 73 7.40 -10.19 5.96
CA VAL A 73 8.62 -11.01 6.06
C VAL A 73 8.98 -11.26 7.52
N GLU A 74 8.92 -10.25 8.40
CA GLU A 74 9.18 -10.40 9.83
C GLU A 74 8.24 -11.43 10.48
N LYS A 75 6.93 -11.32 10.22
CA LYS A 75 5.94 -12.29 10.72
C LYS A 75 6.25 -13.70 10.23
N LEU A 76 6.50 -13.89 8.94
CA LEU A 76 6.85 -15.20 8.37
C LEU A 76 8.13 -15.79 8.96
N THR A 77 9.13 -14.95 9.27
CA THR A 77 10.37 -15.41 9.92
C THR A 77 10.21 -15.72 11.39
N SER A 78 9.19 -15.16 12.06
CA SER A 78 8.93 -15.36 13.49
C SER A 78 8.12 -16.62 13.81
N VAL A 79 7.48 -17.22 12.80
CA VAL A 79 6.75 -18.48 12.94
C VAL A 79 7.75 -19.64 13.01
N VAL A 80 7.89 -20.23 14.19
CA VAL A 80 8.66 -21.46 14.44
C VAL A 80 7.66 -22.51 14.90
N ALA A 81 7.47 -23.57 14.11
CA ALA A 81 6.57 -24.65 14.50
C ALA A 81 7.03 -25.28 15.83
N PRO A 82 6.13 -25.43 16.81
CA PRO A 82 6.45 -26.11 18.06
C PRO A 82 6.80 -27.58 17.79
N LYS A 83 7.87 -28.09 18.42
CA LYS A 83 8.18 -29.53 18.44
C LYS A 83 7.11 -30.26 19.25
N ILE A 84 6.15 -30.86 18.57
CA ILE A 84 5.02 -31.57 19.19
C ILE A 84 5.09 -33.05 18.81
N GLU A 85 5.00 -33.93 19.82
CA GLU A 85 4.74 -35.36 19.64
C GLU A 85 3.28 -35.55 19.16
N GLY A 86 3.04 -36.41 18.17
CA GLY A 86 1.70 -36.56 17.56
C GLY A 86 1.40 -35.52 16.46
N LEU A 87 2.42 -35.13 15.69
CA LEU A 87 2.35 -34.10 14.66
C LEU A 87 1.29 -34.40 13.58
N ARG A 88 1.07 -35.68 13.28
CA ARG A 88 0.08 -36.12 12.28
C ARG A 88 -1.35 -35.95 12.78
N GLU A 89 -1.67 -36.37 14.01
CA GLU A 89 -3.01 -36.13 14.59
C GLU A 89 -3.31 -34.63 14.68
N ARG A 90 -2.31 -33.82 15.03
CA ARG A 90 -2.51 -32.37 15.13
C ARG A 90 -2.76 -31.71 13.78
N LEU A 91 -2.05 -32.13 12.74
CA LEU A 91 -2.31 -31.67 11.36
C LEU A 91 -3.71 -32.07 10.90
N ASP A 92 -4.17 -33.27 11.26
CA ASP A 92 -5.52 -33.74 10.94
C ASP A 92 -6.59 -32.82 11.55
N GLU A 93 -6.46 -32.50 12.84
CA GLU A 93 -7.36 -31.56 13.54
C GLU A 93 -7.36 -30.16 12.91
N ILE A 94 -6.18 -29.64 12.56
CA ILE A 94 -6.05 -28.30 11.97
C ILE A 94 -6.67 -28.25 10.57
N ILE A 95 -6.38 -29.24 9.72
CA ILE A 95 -6.94 -29.32 8.37
C ILE A 95 -8.46 -29.51 8.43
N ALA A 96 -8.97 -30.30 9.38
CA ALA A 96 -10.40 -30.49 9.60
C ALA A 96 -11.12 -29.23 10.10
N GLY A 97 -10.50 -28.50 11.04
CA GLY A 97 -11.11 -27.37 11.74
C GLY A 97 -10.97 -26.01 11.05
N LYS A 98 -9.80 -25.72 10.45
CA LYS A 98 -9.47 -24.38 9.91
C LYS A 98 -9.64 -24.27 8.40
N LEU A 99 -9.33 -25.33 7.64
CA LEU A 99 -9.37 -25.29 6.18
C LEU A 99 -10.74 -25.74 5.66
N LYS A 100 -11.21 -25.14 4.55
CA LYS A 100 -12.50 -25.48 3.93
C LYS A 100 -12.36 -25.73 2.43
N GLY A 101 -13.26 -26.53 1.89
CA GLY A 101 -13.43 -26.73 0.44
C GLY A 101 -12.22 -27.37 -0.24
N SER A 102 -11.82 -26.82 -1.39
CA SER A 102 -10.74 -27.38 -2.22
C SER A 102 -9.37 -27.36 -1.54
N VAL A 103 -9.13 -26.36 -0.68
CA VAL A 103 -7.87 -26.20 0.07
C VAL A 103 -7.72 -27.32 1.09
N GLN A 104 -8.79 -27.64 1.83
CA GLN A 104 -8.83 -28.75 2.78
C GLN A 104 -8.47 -30.09 2.10
N ALA A 105 -9.10 -30.39 0.97
CA ALA A 105 -8.84 -31.62 0.21
C ALA A 105 -7.40 -31.70 -0.35
N ALA A 106 -6.77 -30.57 -0.63
CA ALA A 106 -5.38 -30.52 -1.06
C ALA A 106 -4.41 -30.81 0.09
N TYR A 107 -4.65 -30.26 1.28
CA TYR A 107 -3.83 -30.52 2.46
C TYR A 107 -3.99 -31.94 3.00
N PHE A 108 -5.19 -32.54 2.96
CA PHE A 108 -5.36 -33.97 3.28
C PHE A 108 -4.54 -34.86 2.35
N ARG A 109 -4.56 -34.59 1.03
CA ARG A 109 -3.72 -35.34 0.07
C ARG A 109 -2.22 -35.16 0.32
N LYS A 110 -1.79 -33.98 0.80
CA LYS A 110 -0.39 -33.76 1.20
C LYS A 110 -0.06 -34.53 2.49
N LEU A 111 -0.98 -34.55 3.47
CA LEU A 111 -0.82 -35.29 4.73
C LEU A 111 -0.72 -36.81 4.48
N GLU A 112 -1.52 -37.36 3.58
CA GLU A 112 -1.46 -38.78 3.19
C GLU A 112 -0.13 -39.15 2.51
N LYS A 113 0.48 -38.20 1.77
CA LYS A 113 1.75 -38.41 1.06
C LYS A 113 2.99 -38.16 1.92
N ALA A 114 2.86 -37.38 2.99
CA ALA A 114 3.95 -37.12 3.92
C ALA A 114 4.42 -38.46 4.52
N SER A 115 5.68 -38.80 4.29
CA SER A 115 6.21 -40.13 4.62
C SER A 115 7.08 -40.09 5.88
N ASP A 116 7.68 -38.94 6.17
CA ASP A 116 8.55 -38.72 7.32
C ASP A 116 8.08 -37.54 8.18
N GLU A 117 8.73 -37.38 9.35
CA GLU A 117 8.40 -36.32 10.29
C GLU A 117 8.78 -34.92 9.76
N ASP A 118 9.77 -34.83 8.86
CA ASP A 118 10.19 -33.56 8.28
C ASP A 118 9.18 -33.04 7.25
N ASP A 119 8.54 -33.92 6.48
CA ASP A 119 7.43 -33.61 5.59
C ASP A 119 6.22 -33.10 6.40
N LEU A 120 5.92 -33.75 7.53
CA LEU A 120 4.85 -33.31 8.43
C LEU A 120 5.18 -31.93 9.04
N ARG A 121 6.43 -31.68 9.45
CA ARG A 121 6.85 -30.36 9.94
C ARG A 121 6.71 -29.27 8.88
N ARG A 122 7.14 -29.55 7.65
CA ARG A 122 6.97 -28.62 6.52
C ARG A 122 5.50 -28.32 6.25
N LEU A 123 4.62 -29.31 6.38
CA LEU A 123 3.18 -29.12 6.21
C LEU A 123 2.60 -28.23 7.31
N MET A 124 3.05 -28.41 8.56
CA MET A 124 2.65 -27.57 9.70
C MET A 124 3.11 -26.13 9.49
N ASP A 125 4.39 -25.93 9.16
CA ASP A 125 4.96 -24.60 8.86
C ASP A 125 4.17 -23.89 7.75
N ASP A 126 3.78 -24.61 6.69
CA ASP A 126 3.02 -24.06 5.57
C ASP A 126 1.62 -23.59 6.01
N ILE A 127 0.92 -24.37 6.84
CA ILE A 127 -0.39 -24.00 7.36
C ILE A 127 -0.29 -22.82 8.33
N GLU A 128 0.68 -22.80 9.24
CA GLU A 128 0.89 -21.69 10.18
C GLU A 128 1.26 -20.38 9.46
N ARG A 129 2.04 -20.46 8.37
CA ARG A 129 2.34 -19.29 7.53
C ARG A 129 1.11 -18.76 6.81
N LEU A 130 0.24 -19.64 6.32
CA LEU A 130 -1.01 -19.22 5.68
C LEU A 130 -1.97 -18.57 6.68
N ASP A 131 -2.07 -19.11 7.90
CA ASP A 131 -2.86 -18.54 9.00
C ASP A 131 -2.34 -17.14 9.36
N ALA A 132 -1.02 -16.99 9.54
CA ALA A 132 -0.39 -15.70 9.83
C ALA A 132 -0.56 -14.66 8.71
N LEU A 133 -0.73 -15.10 7.45
CA LEU A 133 -1.04 -14.21 6.32
C LEU A 133 -2.51 -13.81 6.29
N ALA A 134 -3.43 -14.72 6.62
CA ALA A 134 -4.86 -14.43 6.69
C ALA A 134 -5.17 -13.38 7.76
N ASP A 135 -4.53 -13.47 8.93
CA ASP A 135 -4.65 -12.48 10.01
C ASP A 135 -4.17 -11.07 9.59
N ILE A 136 -3.21 -10.98 8.65
CA ILE A 136 -2.74 -9.69 8.12
C ILE A 136 -3.78 -9.08 7.18
N ASP A 137 -4.52 -9.90 6.43
CA ASP A 137 -5.55 -9.42 5.50
C ASP A 137 -6.81 -8.92 6.24
N GLU A 138 -7.23 -9.63 7.30
CA GLU A 138 -8.41 -9.25 8.09
C GLU A 138 -8.18 -7.95 8.90
N THR A 139 -6.98 -7.76 9.48
CA THR A 139 -6.64 -6.56 10.26
C THR A 139 -6.53 -5.28 9.44
N GLU A 140 -6.42 -5.35 8.10
CA GLU A 140 -6.44 -4.17 7.23
C GLU A 140 -7.85 -3.78 6.75
N THR A 141 -8.86 -4.65 6.87
CA THR A 141 -10.26 -4.33 6.51
C THR A 141 -11.08 -3.62 7.60
N GLU A 142 -10.58 -3.58 8.84
CA GLU A 142 -11.26 -2.94 9.98
C GLU A 142 -10.75 -1.52 10.33
N THR A 143 -9.90 -0.92 9.49
CA THR A 143 -9.39 0.48 9.65
C THR A 143 -9.67 1.34 8.44
#